data_AF-A0A1I7C3Z4-F1
#
_entry.id   AF-A0A1I7C3Z4-F1
#
_cell.length_a   1.000
_cell.length_b   1.000
_cell.length_c   1.000
_cell.angle_alpha   90.00
_cell.angle_beta   90.00
_cell.angle_gamma   90.00
#
_symmetry.space_group_name_H-M   'P 1'
#
loop_
_entity.id
_entity.type
_entity.pdbx_description
1 polymer ?
#
loop_
_entity_poly.entity_id
_entity_poly.type
_entity_poly.pdbx_seq_one_letter_code
_entity_poly.pdbx_strand_id
1 'polypeptide(L)' 'MGETLTTWSPSCNGSVRVELSGHRTTSDSGALLLRETLDNSGVIEALEDNLVDRRHPLRIRHSLASQLRTLVMQRAMGW' A
#
# COMPACT_ATOMS: atom_id res chain seq x y z
N MET A 1 -25.92 23.33 0.38
CA MET A 1 -25.22 23.83 -0.81
C MET A 1 -23.78 24.10 -0.41
N GLY A 2 -22.82 23.32 -0.93
CA GLY A 2 -21.37 23.53 -0.76
C GLY A 2 -20.71 22.75 0.38
N GLU A 3 -20.47 21.46 0.17
CA GLU A 3 -19.53 20.70 1.01
C GLU A 3 -18.18 20.69 0.29
N THR A 4 -17.16 21.31 0.88
CA THR A 4 -15.79 21.22 0.35
C THR A 4 -15.19 19.90 0.80
N LEU A 5 -15.17 18.92 -0.10
CA LEU A 5 -14.56 17.62 0.20
C LEU A 5 -13.03 17.73 0.08
N THR A 6 -12.34 17.34 1.16
CA THR A 6 -10.88 17.31 1.19
C THR A 6 -10.38 16.26 0.21
N THR A 7 -9.62 16.71 -0.80
CA THR A 7 -8.92 15.81 -1.72
C THR A 7 -7.48 15.62 -1.28
N TRP A 8 -6.97 14.40 -1.44
CA TRP A 8 -5.56 14.06 -1.24
C TRP A 8 -5.02 13.34 -2.49
N SER A 9 -3.70 13.43 -2.72
CA SER A 9 -3.01 12.71 -3.80
C SER A 9 -2.06 11.67 -3.21
N PRO A 10 -2.19 10.38 -3.58
CA PRO A 10 -1.30 9.33 -3.09
C PRO A 10 0.13 9.56 -3.59
N SER A 11 1.10 9.26 -2.73
CA SER A 11 2.53 9.35 -3.04
C SER A 11 2.94 8.43 -4.19
N CYS A 12 2.25 7.29 -4.35
CA CYS A 12 2.54 6.32 -5.40
C CYS A 12 2.12 6.78 -6.81
N ASN A 13 1.22 7.76 -6.93
CA ASN A 13 0.81 8.33 -8.22
C ASN A 13 0.22 9.73 -8.06
N GLY A 14 1.03 10.76 -8.28
CA GLY A 14 0.64 12.16 -8.14
C GLY A 14 -0.40 12.65 -9.17
N SER A 15 -0.68 11.89 -10.22
CA SER A 15 -1.75 12.22 -11.17
C SER A 15 -3.14 11.81 -10.68
N VAL A 16 -3.21 11.03 -9.60
CA VAL A 16 -4.47 10.60 -9.00
C VAL A 16 -4.88 11.57 -7.90
N ARG A 17 -6.17 11.91 -7.85
CA ARG A 17 -6.81 12.70 -6.80
C ARG A 17 -7.89 11.83 -6.16
N VAL A 18 -7.81 11.65 -4.85
CA VAL A 18 -8.76 10.83 -4.08
C VAL A 18 -9.63 11.75 -3.23
N GLU A 19 -10.94 11.56 -3.33
CA GLU A 19 -11.96 12.22 -2.54
C GLU A 19 -12.67 11.17 -1.69
N LEU A 20 -12.83 11.44 -0.40
CA LEU A 20 -13.54 10.57 0.53
C LEU A 20 -14.89 11.20 0.85
N SER A 21 -15.97 10.63 0.32
CA SER A 21 -17.33 11.16 0.48
C SER A 21 -18.02 10.73 1.79
N GLY A 22 -17.30 10.14 2.75
CA GLY A 22 -17.84 9.65 4.03
C GLY A 22 -18.76 8.41 3.92
N HIS A 23 -19.05 7.95 2.70
CA HIS A 23 -19.78 6.71 2.44
C HIS A 23 -18.82 5.52 2.53
N ARG A 24 -19.33 4.31 2.81
CA ARG A 24 -18.51 3.09 2.82
C ARG A 24 -17.86 2.90 1.44
N THR A 25 -16.54 3.07 1.38
CA THR A 25 -15.74 2.77 0.18
C THR A 25 -15.58 1.24 0.07
N THR A 26 -16.46 0.60 -0.71
CA THR A 26 -16.42 -0.86 -0.95
C THR A 26 -15.81 -1.23 -2.31
N SER A 27 -15.12 -0.30 -2.97
CA SER A 27 -14.49 -0.53 -4.28
C SER A 27 -12.97 -0.71 -4.17
N ASP A 28 -12.36 -1.22 -5.25
CA ASP A 28 -10.91 -1.36 -5.41
C ASP A 28 -10.13 -0.04 -5.19
N SER A 29 -10.81 1.11 -5.25
CA SER A 29 -10.24 2.42 -4.93
C SER A 29 -9.63 2.49 -3.52
N GLY A 30 -10.12 1.67 -2.58
CA GLY A 30 -9.54 1.53 -1.23
C GLY A 30 -8.09 1.04 -1.24
N ALA A 31 -7.65 0.39 -2.32
CA ALA A 31 -6.26 -0.05 -2.49
C ALA A 31 -5.27 1.12 -2.49
N LEU A 32 -5.67 2.32 -2.96
CA LEU A 32 -4.78 3.49 -2.91
C LEU A 32 -4.53 3.93 -1.46
N LEU A 33 -5.55 3.89 -0.61
CA LEU A 33 -5.44 4.25 0.80
C LEU A 33 -4.67 3.20 1.60
N LEU A 34 -4.93 1.92 1.34
CA LEU A 34 -4.15 0.81 1.91
C LEU A 34 -2.67 0.91 1.52
N ARG A 35 -2.39 1.24 0.25
CA ARG A 35 -1.03 1.38 -0.25
C ARG A 35 -0.29 2.53 0.43
N GLU A 36 -0.91 3.71 0.49
CA GLU A 36 -0.36 4.88 1.15
C GLU A 36 -0.11 4.61 2.65
N THR A 37 -1.06 3.95 3.31
CA THR A 37 -0.94 3.58 4.73
C THR A 37 0.22 2.61 4.95
N LEU A 38 0.34 1.58 4.10
CA LEU A 38 1.41 0.59 4.21
C LEU A 38 2.79 1.24 4.04
N ASP A 39 2.96 2.06 3.00
CA ASP A 39 4.25 2.73 2.74
C ASP A 39 4.61 3.75 3.84
N ASN A 40 3.62 4.44 4.42
CA ASN A 40 3.87 5.40 5.52
C ASN A 40 4.02 4.74 6.90
N SER A 41 3.64 3.48 7.05
CA SER A 41 3.68 2.79 8.35
C SER A 41 5.07 2.34 8.79
N GLY A 42 6.03 2.24 7.86
CA GLY A 42 7.36 1.66 8.11
C GLY A 42 7.35 0.15 8.37
N VAL A 43 6.20 -0.52 8.23
CA VAL A 43 6.06 -1.96 8.55
C VAL A 43 6.90 -2.82 7.61
N ILE A 44 7.00 -2.48 6.32
CA ILE A 44 7.76 -3.29 5.36
C ILE A 44 9.26 -3.18 5.65
N GLU A 45 9.73 -1.98 5.97
CA GLU A 45 11.11 -1.69 6.33
C GLU A 45 11.48 -2.43 7.63
N ALA A 46 10.63 -2.33 8.66
CA ALA A 46 10.82 -3.06 9.90
C ALA A 46 10.86 -4.59 9.70
N LEU A 47 10.01 -5.14 8.82
CA LEU A 47 10.04 -6.56 8.49
C LEU A 47 11.29 -6.96 7.72
N GLU A 48 11.75 -6.13 6.77
CA GLU A 48 12.98 -6.39 6.03
C GLU A 48 14.21 -6.40 6.94
N ASP A 49 14.29 -5.47 7.89
CA ASP A 49 15.39 -5.38 8.85
C ASP A 49 15.43 -6.57 9.83
N ASN A 50 14.28 -7.18 10.11
CA ASN A 50 14.15 -8.25 11.12
C ASN A 50 14.03 -9.65 10.53
N LEU A 51 13.87 -9.80 9.21
CA LEU A 51 13.72 -11.10 8.56
C LEU A 51 14.95 -11.46 7.73
N VAL A 52 15.44 -12.68 7.94
CA VAL A 52 16.54 -13.23 7.14
C VAL A 52 15.99 -13.83 5.85
N ASP A 53 16.36 -13.26 4.71
CA ASP A 53 16.08 -13.86 3.41
C ASP A 53 16.97 -15.09 3.17
N ARG A 54 16.38 -16.28 3.32
CA ARG A 54 17.08 -17.56 3.13
C ARG A 54 17.21 -17.98 1.66
N ARG A 55 16.71 -17.19 0.71
CA ARG A 55 16.74 -17.53 -0.71
C ARG A 55 18.15 -17.32 -1.27
N HIS A 56 18.50 -18.11 -2.29
CA HIS A 56 19.80 -18.00 -2.92
C HIS A 56 19.95 -16.62 -3.63
N PRO A 57 20.96 -15.79 -3.30
CA PRO A 57 21.05 -14.41 -3.79
C PRO A 57 21.01 -14.27 -5.33
N LEU A 58 21.71 -15.15 -6.05
CA LEU A 58 21.72 -15.15 -7.53
C LEU A 58 20.38 -15.55 -8.18
N ARG A 59 19.38 -15.96 -7.40
CA ARG A 59 18.04 -16.36 -7.89
C ARG A 59 16.95 -15.36 -7.47
N ILE A 60 17.32 -14.24 -6.84
CA ILE A 60 16.37 -13.22 -6.39
C ILE A 60 16.12 -12.23 -7.53
N ARG A 61 14.88 -12.18 -8.01
CA ARG A 61 14.39 -11.14 -8.95
C ARG A 61 13.71 -9.97 -8.24
N HIS A 62 13.01 -10.25 -7.15
CA HIS A 62 12.27 -9.28 -6.35
C HIS A 62 12.71 -9.41 -4.90
N SER A 63 13.03 -8.27 -4.27
CA SER A 63 13.47 -8.22 -2.86
C SER A 63 12.43 -8.83 -1.92
N LEU A 64 12.87 -9.21 -0.71
CA LEU A 64 11.96 -9.68 0.33
C LEU A 64 10.91 -8.61 0.64
N ALA A 65 11.30 -7.34 0.81
CA ALA A 65 10.38 -6.22 0.99
C ALA A 65 9.34 -6.10 -0.13
N SER A 66 9.74 -6.26 -1.39
CA SER A 66 8.80 -6.20 -2.52
C SER A 66 7.75 -7.32 -2.43
N GLN A 67 8.15 -8.54 -2.03
CA GLN A 67 7.21 -9.65 -1.90
C GLN A 67 6.31 -9.52 -0.68
N LEU A 68 6.85 -9.07 0.45
CA LEU A 68 6.08 -8.79 1.66
C LEU A 68 5.02 -7.73 1.40
N ARG A 69 5.38 -6.64 0.71
CA ARG A 69 4.45 -5.58 0.32
C ARG A 69 3.32 -6.12 -0.56
N THR A 70 3.63 -6.95 -1.55
CA THR A 70 2.60 -7.61 -2.37
C THR A 70 1.70 -8.51 -1.54
N LEU A 71 2.27 -9.36 -0.68
CA LEU A 71 1.50 -10.28 0.16
C LEU A 71 0.55 -9.54 1.10
N VAL A 72 1.06 -8.55 1.85
CA VAL A 72 0.27 -7.75 2.78
C VAL A 72 -0.86 -7.03 2.05
N MET A 73 -0.56 -6.44 0.89
CA MET A 73 -1.56 -5.76 0.07
C MET A 73 -2.67 -6.72 -0.40
N GLN A 74 -2.30 -7.90 -0.90
CA GLN A 74 -3.25 -8.94 -1.31
C GLN A 74 -4.17 -9.35 -0.16
N ARG A 75 -3.59 -9.61 1.03
CA ARG A 75 -4.38 -9.99 2.21
C ARG A 75 -5.30 -8.88 2.68
N ALA A 76 -4.84 -7.63 2.68
CA ALA A 76 -5.66 -6.48 3.02
C ALA A 76 -6.82 -6.26 2.04
N MET A 77 -6.63 -6.65 0.78
CA MET A 77 -7.67 -6.61 -0.26
C MET A 77 -8.57 -7.86 -0.31
N GLY A 78 -8.33 -8.86 0.54
CA GLY A 78 -9.16 -10.07 0.62
C GLY A 78 -8.81 -11.21 -0.33
N TRP A 79 -7.60 -11.21 -0.92
CA TRP A 79 -7.07 -12.29 -1.77
C TRP A 79 -6.23 -13.28 -0.96
#